data_AF-A0A3M1LGA1-F1
#
_entry.id   AF-A0A3M1LGA1-F1
#
_cell.length_a   1.000
_cell.length_b   1.000
_cell.length_c   1.000
_cell.angle_alpha   90.00
_cell.angle_beta   90.00
_cell.angle_gamma   90.00
#
_symmetry.space_group_name_H-M   'P 1'
#
loop_
_entity.id
_entity.type
_entity.pdbx_description
1 polymer ?
#
loop_
_entity_poly.entity_id
_entity_poly.type
_entity_poly.pdbx_seq_one_letter_code
_entity_poly.pdbx_strand_id
1 'polypeptide(L)'
;FVLIVLIFQVVLTQTRYGNGVYATGGDPGAARALGVNVARTKIINFVLSAMLAALAGIIQFSRFKSVDPLRGQEWELQAIAAAVIGGTLLTGGYGSILGTALGVMLVGMVRSGLVLAGAPAYWYRAFIGVILIAAVIINVRIRGR
;
A
#
# COMPACT_ATOMS: atom_id res chain seq x y z
N PHE A 1 -8.45 4.76 -10.76
CA PHE A 1 -7.11 4.39 -10.27
C PHE A 1 -6.07 5.46 -10.62
N VAL A 2 -5.75 5.69 -11.90
CA VAL A 2 -4.72 6.67 -12.33
C VAL A 2 -4.91 8.07 -11.73
N LEU A 3 -6.14 8.59 -11.76
CA LEU A 3 -6.46 9.90 -11.19
C LEU A 3 -6.16 9.99 -9.67
N ILE A 4 -6.42 8.92 -8.91
CA ILE A 4 -6.10 8.85 -7.48
C ILE A 4 -4.57 8.86 -7.30
N VAL A 5 -3.85 8.04 -8.06
CA VAL A 5 -2.37 7.99 -8.03
C VAL A 5 -1.78 9.37 -8.30
N LEU A 6 -2.28 10.09 -9.30
CA LEU A 6 -1.77 11.41 -9.68
C LEU A 6 -2.02 12.46 -8.58
N ILE A 7 -3.23 12.50 -8.02
CA ILE A 7 -3.58 13.41 -6.92
C ILE A 7 -2.68 13.16 -5.71
N PHE A 8 -2.60 11.90 -5.26
CA PHE A 8 -1.81 11.58 -4.07
C PHE A 8 -0.30 11.74 -4.31
N GLN A 9 0.19 11.48 -5.52
CA GLN A 9 1.59 11.75 -5.88
C GLN A 9 1.91 13.23 -5.70
N VAL A 10 1.07 14.12 -6.25
CA VAL A 10 1.26 15.58 -6.08
C VAL A 10 1.18 15.98 -4.62
N VAL A 11 0.20 15.44 -3.87
CA VAL A 11 0.08 15.71 -2.44
C VAL A 11 1.35 15.27 -1.68
N LEU A 12 1.89 14.09 -1.97
CA LEU A 12 3.06 13.57 -1.27
C LEU A 12 4.36 14.30 -1.64
N THR A 13 4.54 14.70 -2.90
CA THR A 13 5.80 15.32 -3.36
C THR A 13 5.81 16.84 -3.31
N GLN A 14 4.65 17.50 -3.44
CA GLN A 14 4.59 18.96 -3.56
C GLN A 14 4.01 19.68 -2.34
N THR A 15 3.50 18.97 -1.33
CA THR A 15 2.89 19.62 -0.15
C THR A 15 3.71 19.43 1.12
N ARG A 16 3.55 20.37 2.06
CA ARG A 16 4.14 20.29 3.41
C ARG A 16 3.67 19.04 4.17
N TYR A 17 2.46 18.58 3.89
CA TYR A 17 1.92 17.36 4.48
C TYR A 17 2.77 16.14 4.09
N GLY A 18 3.19 16.03 2.83
CA GLY A 18 4.06 14.95 2.36
C GLY A 18 5.41 14.89 3.09
N ASN A 19 6.06 16.04 3.27
CA ASN A 19 7.29 16.14 4.08
C ASN A 19 7.02 15.70 5.53
N GLY A 20 5.87 16.09 6.09
CA GLY A 20 5.42 15.62 7.40
C GLY A 20 5.26 14.11 7.45
N VAL A 21 4.67 13.48 6.43
CA VAL A 21 4.52 12.02 6.34
C VAL A 21 5.88 11.31 6.36
N TYR A 22 6.83 11.72 5.53
CA TYR A 22 8.18 11.11 5.52
C TYR A 22 8.92 11.33 6.84
N ALA A 23 8.90 12.55 7.40
CA ALA A 23 9.54 12.84 8.67
C ALA A 23 8.95 11.98 9.81
N THR A 24 7.63 11.84 9.85
CA THR A 24 6.95 11.04 10.89
C THR A 24 7.24 9.55 10.79
N GLY A 25 7.53 9.04 9.59
CA GLY A 25 7.88 7.64 9.37
C GLY A 25 9.36 7.33 9.60
N GLY A 26 10.26 8.29 9.38
CA GLY A 26 11.70 8.09 9.58
C GLY A 26 12.09 8.14 11.05
N ASP A 27 11.89 9.29 11.69
CA ASP A 27 12.12 9.46 13.13
C ASP A 27 11.02 10.34 13.75
N PRO A 28 10.04 9.73 14.44
CA PRO A 28 8.99 10.47 15.13
C PRO A 28 9.48 11.42 16.24
N GLY A 29 10.65 11.18 16.82
CA GLY A 29 11.28 12.05 17.81
C GLY A 29 11.82 13.32 17.15
N ALA A 30 12.63 13.15 16.10
CA ALA A 30 13.15 14.28 15.31
C ALA A 30 12.03 15.09 14.65
N ALA A 31 10.99 14.43 14.13
CA ALA A 31 9.84 15.11 13.54
C ALA A 31 9.12 16.03 14.53
N ARG A 32 8.98 15.61 15.80
CA ARG A 32 8.40 16.45 16.87
C ARG A 32 9.29 17.65 17.19
N ALA A 33 10.61 17.46 17.23
CA ALA A 33 11.56 18.55 17.46
C ALA A 33 11.50 19.61 16.35
N LEU A 34 11.18 19.21 15.12
CA LEU A 34 10.97 20.10 13.96
C LEU A 34 9.55 20.69 13.87
N GLY A 35 8.72 20.50 14.90
CA GLY A 35 7.36 21.07 14.97
C GLY A 35 6.30 20.30 14.18
N VAL A 36 6.60 19.09 13.67
CA VAL A 36 5.62 18.24 12.99
C VAL A 36 4.75 17.54 14.03
N ASN A 37 3.43 17.74 13.94
CA ASN A 37 2.48 17.02 14.79
C ASN A 37 2.31 15.57 14.31
N VAL A 38 3.15 14.67 14.84
CA VAL A 38 3.17 13.24 14.50
C VAL A 38 1.82 12.57 14.69
N ALA A 39 1.12 12.87 15.80
CA ALA A 39 -0.17 12.27 16.09
C ALA A 39 -1.21 12.65 15.03
N ARG A 40 -1.28 13.93 14.66
CA ARG A 40 -2.20 14.42 13.62
C ARG A 40 -1.88 13.81 12.26
N THR A 41 -0.62 13.72 11.87
CA THR A 41 -0.23 13.10 10.59
C THR A 41 -0.67 11.63 10.54
N LYS A 42 -0.43 10.85 11.61
CA LYS A 42 -0.87 9.44 11.68
C LYS A 42 -2.38 9.30 11.57
N ILE A 43 -3.15 10.13 12.28
CA ILE A 43 -4.62 10.12 12.22
C ILE A 43 -5.09 10.40 10.80
N ILE A 44 -4.55 11.44 10.14
CA ILE A 44 -4.91 11.76 8.75
C ILE A 44 -4.60 10.59 7.82
N ASN A 45 -3.43 9.94 7.95
CA ASN A 45 -3.08 8.78 7.13
C ASN A 45 -4.08 7.62 7.29
N PHE A 46 -4.48 7.31 8.53
CA PHE A 46 -5.49 6.27 8.79
C PHE A 46 -6.86 6.64 8.22
N VAL A 47 -7.28 7.91 8.35
CA VAL A 47 -8.55 8.39 7.76
C VAL A 47 -8.51 8.28 6.23
N LEU A 48 -7.43 8.70 5.58
CA LEU A 48 -7.26 8.58 4.13
C LEU A 48 -7.30 7.11 3.68
N SER A 49 -6.64 6.21 4.41
CA SER A 49 -6.68 4.77 4.13
C SER A 49 -8.10 4.22 4.25
N ALA A 50 -8.84 4.58 5.30
CA ALA A 50 -10.22 4.15 5.50
C ALA A 50 -11.15 4.69 4.40
N MET A 51 -11.00 5.96 4.01
CA MET A 51 -11.76 6.58 2.91
C MET A 51 -11.51 5.87 1.57
N LEU A 52 -10.24 5.55 1.27
CA LEU A 52 -9.88 4.84 0.05
C LEU A 52 -10.39 3.38 0.07
N ALA A 53 -10.34 2.71 1.21
CA ALA A 53 -10.90 1.38 1.39
C ALA A 53 -12.43 1.37 1.21
N ALA A 54 -13.14 2.36 1.78
CA ALA A 54 -14.58 2.52 1.59
C ALA A 54 -14.93 2.78 0.12
N LEU A 55 -14.19 3.65 -0.56
CA LEU A 55 -14.37 3.90 -1.99
C LEU A 55 -14.14 2.63 -2.82
N ALA A 56 -13.09 1.86 -2.51
CA ALA A 56 -12.81 0.59 -3.17
C ALA A 56 -13.95 -0.43 -2.94
N GLY A 57 -14.52 -0.49 -1.74
CA GLY A 57 -15.68 -1.31 -1.42
C GLY A 57 -16.92 -0.92 -2.22
N ILE A 58 -17.23 0.37 -2.34
CA ILE A 58 -18.35 0.87 -3.15
C ILE A 58 -18.16 0.51 -4.63
N ILE A 59 -16.95 0.70 -5.17
CA ILE A 59 -16.62 0.33 -6.55
C ILE A 59 -16.79 -1.19 -6.75
N GLN A 60 -16.31 -1.99 -5.79
CA GLN A 60 -16.43 -3.44 -5.86
C GLN A 60 -17.89 -3.90 -5.84
N PHE A 61 -18.71 -3.31 -4.96
CA PHE A 61 -20.16 -3.57 -4.91
C PHE A 61 -20.84 -3.21 -6.22
N SER A 62 -20.50 -2.06 -6.81
CA SER A 62 -21.06 -1.64 -8.11
C SER A 62 -20.68 -2.58 -9.27
N ARG A 63 -19.49 -3.20 -9.22
CA ARG A 63 -19.02 -4.12 -10.28
C ARG A 63 -19.72 -5.48 -10.27
N PHE A 64 -20.13 -5.98 -9.11
CA PHE A 64 -20.69 -7.32 -8.97
C PHE A 64 -22.10 -7.25 -8.41
N LYS A 65 -23.09 -7.71 -9.19
CA LYS A 65 -24.48 -7.82 -8.74
C LYS A 65 -24.73 -8.94 -7.71
N SER A 66 -23.69 -9.67 -7.31
CA SER A 66 -23.76 -10.75 -6.31
C SER A 66 -22.96 -10.40 -5.06
N VAL A 67 -23.61 -10.52 -3.91
CA VAL A 67 -23.01 -10.33 -2.60
C VAL A 67 -22.39 -11.66 -2.17
N ASP A 68 -21.08 -11.65 -1.97
CA ASP A 68 -20.33 -12.77 -1.42
C ASP A 68 -19.59 -12.25 -0.19
N PRO A 69 -19.88 -12.76 1.03
CA PRO A 69 -19.30 -12.26 2.27
C PRO A 69 -17.79 -12.52 2.38
N LEU A 70 -17.24 -13.44 1.57
CA LEU A 70 -15.80 -13.72 1.55
C LEU A 70 -15.05 -12.76 0.63
N ARG A 71 -15.75 -11.92 -0.14
CA ARG A 71 -15.10 -10.92 -1.01
C ARG A 71 -14.43 -9.83 -0.19
N GLY A 72 -13.14 -9.68 -0.42
CA GLY A 72 -12.30 -8.74 0.33
C GLY A 72 -11.40 -9.42 1.35
N GLN A 73 -11.57 -10.72 1.62
CA GLN A 73 -10.61 -11.44 2.43
C GLN A 73 -9.21 -11.35 1.82
N GLU A 74 -8.21 -11.13 2.68
CA GLU A 74 -6.79 -11.03 2.36
C GLU A 74 -6.40 -9.78 1.55
N TRP A 75 -7.34 -8.88 1.23
CA TRP A 75 -7.02 -7.65 0.47
C TRP A 75 -6.14 -6.71 1.27
N GLU A 76 -6.23 -6.74 2.59
CA GLU A 76 -5.34 -6.05 3.50
C GLU A 76 -3.88 -6.50 3.31
N LEU A 77 -3.64 -7.81 3.27
CA LEU A 77 -2.29 -8.36 3.10
C LEU A 77 -1.77 -8.09 1.68
N GLN A 78 -2.64 -8.20 0.68
CA GLN A 78 -2.30 -7.89 -0.71
C GLN A 78 -1.93 -6.42 -0.90
N ALA A 79 -2.65 -5.51 -0.26
CA ALA A 79 -2.35 -4.08 -0.31
C ALA A 79 -0.98 -3.77 0.31
N ILE A 80 -0.66 -4.38 1.46
CA ILE A 80 0.64 -4.25 2.10
C ILE A 80 1.74 -4.84 1.19
N ALA A 81 1.56 -6.04 0.66
CA ALA A 81 2.52 -6.68 -0.24
C ALA A 81 2.81 -5.83 -1.47
N ALA A 82 1.76 -5.34 -2.14
CA ALA A 82 1.90 -4.50 -3.33
C ALA A 82 2.64 -3.19 -3.05
N ALA A 83 2.39 -2.55 -1.91
CA ALA A 83 3.10 -1.34 -1.50
C ALA A 83 4.60 -1.60 -1.28
N VAL A 84 4.95 -2.67 -0.57
CA VAL A 84 6.36 -3.01 -0.30
C VAL A 84 7.10 -3.43 -1.58
N ILE A 85 6.45 -4.21 -2.46
CA ILE A 85 7.00 -4.51 -3.80
C ILE A 85 7.26 -3.21 -4.57
N GLY A 86 6.37 -2.23 -4.43
CA GLY A 86 6.52 -0.89 -4.99
C GLY A 86 7.57 -0.01 -4.32
N GLY A 87 8.25 -0.51 -3.29
CA GLY A 87 9.37 0.18 -2.64
C GLY A 87 9.03 1.00 -1.40
N THR A 88 7.83 0.87 -0.82
CA THR A 88 7.53 1.49 0.48
C THR A 88 8.12 0.69 1.63
N LEU A 89 8.86 1.35 2.53
CA LEU A 89 9.41 0.68 3.71
C LEU A 89 8.33 0.41 4.76
N LEU A 90 8.30 -0.82 5.30
CA LEU A 90 7.39 -1.23 6.37
C LEU A 90 7.61 -0.45 7.67
N THR A 91 8.85 -0.01 7.91
CA THR A 91 9.22 0.80 9.07
C THR A 91 8.80 2.26 8.94
N GLY A 92 8.42 2.70 7.73
CA GLY A 92 8.14 4.10 7.43
C GLY A 92 9.40 4.91 7.03
N GLY A 93 9.18 6.15 6.61
CA GLY A 93 10.23 7.13 6.32
C GLY A 93 10.61 7.26 4.86
N TYR A 94 10.37 6.22 4.06
CA TYR A 94 10.65 6.21 2.63
C TYR A 94 9.59 5.43 1.85
N GLY A 95 9.32 5.88 0.64
CA GLY A 95 8.40 5.24 -0.28
C GLY A 95 8.07 6.15 -1.47
N SER A 96 7.34 5.60 -2.43
CA SER A 96 6.84 6.34 -3.60
C SER A 96 5.46 5.84 -3.96
N ILE A 97 4.53 6.75 -4.24
CA ILE A 97 3.17 6.38 -4.68
C ILE A 97 3.24 5.80 -6.09
N LEU A 98 4.09 6.35 -6.97
CA LEU A 98 4.33 5.79 -8.29
C LEU A 98 4.88 4.36 -8.22
N GLY A 99 5.86 4.12 -7.34
CA GLY A 99 6.40 2.78 -7.10
C GLY A 99 5.31 1.81 -6.60
N THR A 100 4.51 2.25 -5.63
CA THR A 100 3.35 1.48 -5.13
C THR A 100 2.34 1.18 -6.22
N ALA A 101 2.05 2.13 -7.11
CA ALA A 101 1.13 1.93 -8.22
C ALA A 101 1.64 0.85 -9.20
N LEU A 102 2.94 0.83 -9.49
CA LEU A 102 3.58 -0.22 -10.29
C LEU A 102 3.53 -1.57 -9.57
N GLY A 103 3.76 -1.60 -8.25
CA GLY A 103 3.63 -2.81 -7.42
C GLY A 103 2.21 -3.40 -7.45
N VAL A 104 1.18 -2.57 -7.33
CA VAL A 104 -0.23 -2.98 -7.44
C VAL A 104 -0.54 -3.52 -8.85
N MET A 105 -0.02 -2.88 -9.90
CA MET A 105 -0.18 -3.36 -11.27
C MET A 105 0.49 -4.72 -11.47
N LEU A 106 1.70 -4.92 -10.97
CA LEU A 106 2.41 -6.21 -11.03
C LEU A 106 1.62 -7.32 -10.34
N VAL A 107 1.17 -7.10 -9.11
CA VAL A 107 0.35 -8.08 -8.36
C VAL A 107 -0.95 -8.39 -9.11
N GLY A 108 -1.61 -7.38 -9.68
CA GLY A 108 -2.81 -7.54 -10.50
C GLY A 108 -2.57 -8.33 -11.81
N MET A 109 -1.42 -8.12 -12.45
CA MET A 109 -1.00 -8.86 -13.64
C MET A 109 -0.72 -10.33 -13.31
N VAL A 110 -0.02 -10.61 -12.20
CA VAL A 110 0.22 -11.99 -11.76
C VAL A 110 -1.09 -12.70 -11.45
N ARG A 111 -2.03 -12.02 -10.76
CA ARG A 111 -3.37 -12.57 -10.51
C ARG A 111 -4.07 -12.95 -11.81
N SER A 112 -4.09 -12.04 -12.78
CA SER A 112 -4.73 -12.26 -14.08
C SER A 112 -4.03 -13.36 -14.88
N GLY A 113 -2.70 -13.42 -14.84
CA GLY A 113 -1.90 -14.43 -15.51
C GLY A 113 -2.12 -15.84 -14.96
N LEU A 114 -2.17 -15.99 -13.63
CA LEU A 114 -2.47 -17.28 -12.98
C LEU A 114 -3.88 -17.77 -13.32
N VAL A 115 -4.87 -16.87 -13.31
CA VAL A 115 -6.24 -17.19 -13.71
C VAL A 115 -6.30 -17.64 -15.17
N LEU A 116 -5.59 -16.94 -16.07
CA LEU A 116 -5.56 -17.30 -17.50
C LEU A 116 -4.83 -18.63 -17.75
N ALA A 117 -3.80 -18.93 -16.97
CA ALA A 117 -3.09 -20.21 -17.01
C ALA A 117 -3.91 -21.39 -16.43
N GLY A 118 -5.13 -21.15 -15.94
CA GLY A 118 -5.97 -22.17 -15.30
C GLY A 118 -5.44 -22.63 -13.93
N ALA A 119 -4.50 -21.88 -13.33
CA ALA A 119 -3.92 -22.23 -12.05
C ALA A 119 -4.94 -22.02 -10.91
N PRO A 120 -5.04 -22.96 -9.96
CA PRO A 120 -5.96 -22.80 -8.84
C PRO A 120 -5.56 -21.67 -7.90
N ALA A 121 -6.55 -21.03 -7.28
CA ALA A 121 -6.40 -19.77 -6.54
C ALA A 121 -5.42 -19.82 -5.34
N TYR A 122 -5.15 -21.00 -4.79
CA TYR A 122 -4.19 -21.16 -3.69
C TYR A 122 -2.75 -20.84 -4.10
N TRP A 123 -2.38 -20.99 -5.37
CA TRP A 123 -1.05 -20.59 -5.88
C TRP A 123 -0.83 -19.08 -5.80
N TYR A 124 -1.88 -18.30 -6.04
CA TYR A 124 -1.81 -16.84 -5.89
C TYR A 124 -1.55 -16.45 -4.43
N ARG A 125 -2.24 -17.11 -3.48
CA ARG A 125 -2.01 -16.89 -2.04
C ARG A 125 -0.58 -17.25 -1.63
N ALA A 126 -0.07 -18.40 -2.08
CA ALA A 126 1.30 -18.83 -1.82
C ALA A 126 2.33 -17.82 -2.38
N PHE A 127 2.14 -17.37 -3.62
CA PHE A 127 2.99 -16.38 -4.26
C PHE A 127 3.08 -15.07 -3.47
N ILE A 128 1.93 -14.55 -3.01
CA ILE A 128 1.89 -13.32 -2.20
C ILE A 128 2.57 -13.52 -0.85
N GLY A 129 2.36 -14.65 -0.19
CA GLY A 129 3.04 -14.98 1.06
C GLY A 129 4.56 -15.00 0.90
N VAL A 130 5.06 -15.72 -0.12
CA VAL A 130 6.50 -15.80 -0.42
C VAL A 130 7.10 -14.42 -0.70
N ILE A 131 6.42 -13.61 -1.52
CA ILE A 131 6.91 -12.27 -1.84
C ILE A 131 6.91 -11.37 -0.61
N LEU A 132 5.88 -11.42 0.22
CA LEU A 132 5.83 -10.60 1.43
C LEU A 132 6.96 -10.98 2.39
N ILE A 133 7.24 -12.27 2.58
CA ILE A 133 8.39 -12.74 3.37
C ILE A 133 9.71 -12.24 2.76
N ALA A 134 9.91 -12.43 1.46
CA ALA A 134 11.11 -11.95 0.77
C ALA A 134 11.28 -10.43 0.92
N ALA A 135 10.20 -9.68 0.75
CA ALA A 135 10.17 -8.24 0.87
C ALA A 135 10.50 -7.77 2.29
N VAL A 136 9.98 -8.45 3.33
CA VAL A 136 10.34 -8.18 4.74
C VAL A 136 11.83 -8.46 4.99
N ILE A 137 12.36 -9.58 4.51
CA ILE A 137 13.78 -9.92 4.67
C ILE A 137 14.67 -8.85 4.04
N ILE A 138 14.35 -8.45 2.81
CA ILE A 138 15.05 -7.37 2.10
C ILE A 138 14.93 -6.06 2.87
N ASN A 139 13.72 -5.71 3.34
CA ASN A 139 13.46 -4.48 4.09
C ASN A 139 14.29 -4.39 5.38
N VAL A 140 14.33 -5.49 6.14
CA VAL A 140 15.14 -5.60 7.37
C VAL A 140 16.64 -5.52 7.03
N ARG A 141 17.09 -6.16 5.96
CA ARG A 141 18.51 -6.14 5.58
C ARG A 141 18.97 -4.76 5.13
N ILE A 142 18.13 -4.01 4.41
CA ILE A 142 18.40 -2.64 3.97
C ILE A 142 18.52 -1.70 5.16
N ARG A 143 17.70 -1.85 6.20
CA ARG A 143 17.77 -1.03 7.43
C ARG A 143 19.01 -1.30 8.29
N GLY A 144 19.59 -2.49 8.19
CA GLY A 144 20.80 -2.87 8.92
C GLY A 144 22.10 -2.35 8.32
N ARG A 145 22.04 -1.48 7.30
CA ARG A 145 23.17 -0.78 6.70
C ARG A 145 22.88 0.72 6.72
#